data_AF-A0ABD5M1T2-F1
#
_entry.id   AF-A0ABD5M1T2-F1
#
_cell.length_a   1.000
_cell.length_b   1.000
_cell.length_c   1.000
_cell.angle_alpha   90.00
_cell.angle_beta   90.00
_cell.angle_gamma   90.00
#
_symmetry.space_group_name_H-M   'P 1'
#
loop_
_entity.id
_entity.type
_entity.pdbx_description
1 polymer ?
#
loop_
_entity_poly.entity_id
_entity_poly.type
_entity_poly.pdbx_seq_one_letter_code
_entity_poly.pdbx_strand_id
1 'polypeptide(L)' 'MAREVTHEERGPAVLDDDDKGDDGLIFVCQCGLSDTKPLCDGSHKATADEEDGVVYKYADDDPDGERREVGELAAEGE' A
#
# COMPACT_ATOMS: atom_id res chain seq x y z
N MET A 1 -14.53 -16.23 4.84
CA MET A 1 -14.03 -15.43 5.99
C MET A 1 -13.24 -14.29 5.40
N ALA A 2 -13.52 -13.05 5.82
CA ALA A 2 -12.76 -11.88 5.40
C ALA A 2 -11.84 -11.45 6.56
N ARG A 3 -10.72 -10.82 6.23
CA ARG A 3 -9.80 -10.20 7.19
C ARG A 3 -9.45 -8.82 6.67
N GLU A 4 -9.25 -7.87 7.57
CA GLU A 4 -8.65 -6.59 7.23
C GLU A 4 -7.13 -6.71 7.32
N VAL A 5 -6.43 -6.06 6.39
CA VAL A 5 -4.95 -6.04 6.32
C VAL A 5 -4.53 -4.59 6.36
N THR A 6 -3.65 -4.25 7.30
CA THR A 6 -3.10 -2.89 7.42
C THR A 6 -1.85 -2.77 6.57
N HIS A 7 -1.73 -1.64 5.87
CA HIS A 7 -0.56 -1.25 5.10
C HIS A 7 -0.03 0.07 5.65
N GLU A 8 1.24 0.10 6.06
CA GLU A 8 1.87 1.28 6.66
C GLU A 8 2.84 1.97 5.69
N GLU A 9 3.31 1.25 4.67
CA GLU A 9 4.29 1.75 3.71
C GLU A 9 3.59 2.48 2.56
N ARG A 10 4.08 3.68 2.21
CA ARG A 10 3.48 4.55 1.18
C ARG A 10 4.15 4.44 -0.19
N GLY A 11 5.18 3.60 -0.31
CA GLY A 11 5.96 3.42 -1.52
C GLY A 11 6.26 1.96 -1.83
N PRO A 12 6.89 1.67 -2.98
CA PRO A 12 7.36 0.34 -3.28
C PRO A 12 8.73 0.05 -2.65
N ALA A 13 8.95 -1.22 -2.31
CA ALA A 13 10.30 -1.72 -2.10
C ALA A 13 11.01 -1.81 -3.45
N VAL A 14 12.24 -1.31 -3.51
CA VAL A 14 13.11 -1.43 -4.68
C VAL A 14 14.01 -2.62 -4.45
N LEU A 15 13.97 -3.58 -5.37
CA LEU A 15 14.87 -4.73 -5.41
C LEU A 15 15.76 -4.56 -6.63
N ASP A 16 17.06 -4.71 -6.45
CA ASP A 16 18.05 -4.48 -7.49
C ASP A 16 18.80 -5.77 -7.87
N ASP A 17 19.77 -5.62 -8.77
CA ASP A 17 20.64 -6.69 -9.24
C ASP A 17 21.29 -7.51 -8.12
N ASP A 18 21.63 -6.87 -6.99
CA ASP A 18 22.25 -7.54 -5.85
C ASP A 18 21.26 -8.45 -5.11
N ASP A 19 19.95 -8.20 -5.21
CA ASP A 19 18.91 -9.01 -4.57
C ASP A 19 18.51 -10.27 -5.38
N LYS A 20 18.64 -10.26 -6.72
CA LYS A 20 18.01 -11.29 -7.59
C LYS A 20 18.78 -11.73 -8.84
N GLY A 21 19.92 -11.11 -9.17
CA GLY A 21 20.79 -11.57 -10.26
C GLY A 21 20.29 -11.35 -11.69
N ASP A 22 19.46 -10.31 -11.93
CA ASP A 22 19.00 -9.89 -13.26
C ASP A 22 19.13 -8.36 -13.42
N ASP A 23 19.34 -7.90 -14.65
CA ASP A 23 19.89 -6.59 -15.07
C ASP A 23 18.96 -5.36 -14.93
N GLY A 24 18.11 -5.32 -13.89
CA GLY A 24 17.22 -4.19 -13.66
C GLY A 24 16.50 -4.13 -12.31
N LEU A 25 15.94 -2.95 -12.01
CA LEU A 25 15.18 -2.67 -10.78
C LEU A 25 13.77 -3.27 -10.84
N ILE A 26 13.37 -3.96 -9.78
CA ILE A 26 12.02 -4.46 -9.56
C ILE A 26 11.37 -3.67 -8.42
N PHE A 27 10.20 -3.07 -8.69
CA PHE A 27 9.43 -2.31 -7.71
C PHE A 27 8.27 -3.15 -7.18
N VAL A 28 8.32 -3.53 -5.92
CA VAL A 28 7.30 -4.35 -5.24
C VAL A 28 6.35 -3.45 -4.47
N CYS A 29 5.04 -3.55 -4.73
CA CYS A 29 4.03 -2.74 -4.07
C CYS A 29 3.97 -3.06 -2.57
N GLN A 30 4.01 -2.03 -1.72
CA GLN A 30 3.76 -2.16 -0.29
C GLN A 30 2.56 -1.32 0.19
N CYS A 31 2.10 -0.35 -0.62
CA CYS A 31 0.97 0.52 -0.28
C CYS A 31 -0.42 -0.13 -0.34
N GLY A 32 -0.54 -1.30 -1.00
CA GLY A 32 -1.82 -2.02 -1.09
C GLY A 32 -2.80 -1.50 -2.15
N LEU A 33 -2.47 -0.45 -2.92
CA LEU A 33 -3.37 0.15 -3.94
C LEU A 33 -3.03 -0.21 -5.40
N SER A 34 -2.00 -1.02 -5.65
CA SER A 34 -1.67 -1.45 -7.03
C SER A 34 -2.74 -2.37 -7.60
N ASP A 35 -3.10 -2.19 -8.87
CA ASP A 35 -3.93 -3.11 -9.66
C ASP A 35 -3.12 -4.27 -10.23
N THR A 36 -1.78 -4.11 -10.24
CA THR A 36 -0.82 -5.08 -10.79
C THR A 36 -0.01 -5.78 -9.71
N LYS A 37 -0.56 -5.88 -8.49
CA LYS A 37 0.03 -6.61 -7.34
C LYS A 37 0.58 -7.97 -7.80
N PRO A 38 1.80 -8.36 -7.39
CA PRO A 38 2.63 -7.74 -6.34
C PRO A 38 3.49 -6.55 -6.79
N LEU A 39 3.44 -6.17 -8.07
CA LEU A 39 4.29 -5.11 -8.61
C LEU A 39 3.69 -3.72 -8.39
N CYS A 40 4.55 -2.71 -8.39
CA CYS A 40 4.14 -1.32 -8.35
C CYS A 40 3.82 -0.80 -9.76
N ASP A 41 2.61 -0.26 -9.93
CA ASP A 41 2.14 0.48 -11.11
C ASP A 41 2.16 2.01 -10.94
N GLY A 42 2.39 2.48 -9.71
CA GLY A 42 2.41 3.91 -9.38
C GLY A 42 1.19 4.39 -8.60
N SER A 43 0.21 3.54 -8.33
CA SER A 43 -0.99 3.87 -7.52
C SER A 43 -0.65 4.41 -6.12
N HIS A 44 0.53 4.08 -5.60
CA HIS A 44 1.03 4.62 -4.32
C HIS A 44 1.07 6.15 -4.27
N LYS A 45 1.10 6.85 -5.42
CA LYS A 45 1.04 8.31 -5.47
C LYS A 45 -0.25 8.89 -4.88
N ALA A 46 -1.33 8.13 -4.84
CA ALA A 46 -2.58 8.53 -4.18
C ALA A 46 -2.43 8.67 -2.65
N THR A 47 -1.37 8.09 -2.06
CA THR A 47 -1.07 8.17 -0.63
C THR A 47 -0.19 9.37 -0.25
N ALA A 48 0.23 10.18 -1.24
CA ALA A 48 1.25 11.22 -1.03
C ALA A 48 0.79 12.37 -0.10
N ASP A 49 -0.51 12.59 0.02
CA ASP A 49 -1.13 13.62 0.85
C ASP A 49 -1.72 13.07 2.16
N GLU A 50 -1.48 11.80 2.50
CA GLU A 50 -1.93 11.21 3.75
C GLU A 50 -1.21 11.83 4.96
N GLU A 51 -1.99 12.19 5.98
CA GLU A 51 -1.46 12.72 7.23
C GLU A 51 -0.87 11.61 8.11
N ASP A 52 0.17 11.92 8.89
CA ASP A 52 0.77 10.98 9.82
C ASP A 52 -0.18 10.68 10.98
N GLY A 53 -0.32 9.40 11.35
CA GLY A 53 -1.23 8.96 12.42
C GLY A 53 -2.71 8.92 12.04
N VAL A 54 -3.08 9.27 10.81
CA VAL A 54 -4.45 9.10 10.29
C VAL A 54 -4.55 7.83 9.47
N VAL A 55 -5.58 7.02 9.73
CA VAL A 55 -5.83 5.78 8.97
C VAL A 55 -6.84 6.09 7.87
N TYR A 56 -6.50 5.74 6.63
CA TYR A 56 -7.38 5.90 5.47
C TYR A 56 -7.87 4.54 4.95
N LYS A 57 -9.13 4.49 4.49
CA LYS A 57 -9.66 3.36 3.73
C LYS A 57 -10.02 3.84 2.33
N TYR A 58 -9.47 3.16 1.34
CA TYR A 58 -9.82 3.28 -0.07
C TYR A 58 -10.90 2.26 -0.42
N ALA A 59 -11.96 2.69 -1.10
CA ALA A 59 -12.99 1.80 -1.61
C ALA A 59 -12.37 0.80 -2.60
N ASP A 60 -12.62 -0.50 -2.40
CA ASP A 60 -12.09 -1.59 -3.25
C ASP A 60 -10.56 -1.59 -3.47
N ASP A 61 -9.81 -0.91 -2.58
CA ASP A 61 -8.37 -0.67 -2.70
C ASP A 61 -7.99 0.06 -4.01
N ASP A 62 -8.93 0.84 -4.57
CA ASP A 62 -8.80 1.67 -5.76
C ASP A 62 -8.19 3.04 -5.40
N PRO A 63 -7.03 3.41 -5.96
CA PRO A 63 -6.40 4.71 -5.72
C PRO A 63 -7.22 5.90 -6.22
N ASP A 64 -8.08 5.69 -7.22
CA ASP A 64 -8.96 6.72 -7.78
C ASP A 64 -10.37 6.70 -7.14
N GLY A 65 -10.61 5.74 -6.24
CA GLY A 65 -11.88 5.52 -5.56
C GLY A 65 -12.15 6.49 -4.41
N GLU A 66 -13.30 6.32 -3.75
CA GLU A 66 -13.63 7.09 -2.55
C GLU A 66 -12.65 6.75 -1.41
N ARG A 67 -11.98 7.78 -0.87
CA ARG A 67 -11.11 7.69 0.31
C ARG A 67 -11.80 8.27 1.53
N ARG A 68 -11.79 7.53 2.64
CA ARG A 68 -12.35 7.98 3.93
C ARG A 68 -11.37 7.77 5.07
N GLU A 69 -11.41 8.66 6.05
CA GLU A 69 -10.71 8.49 7.33
C GLU A 69 -11.40 7.43 8.19
N VAL A 70 -10.61 6.63 8.89
CA VAL A 70 -11.05 5.62 9.85
C VAL A 70 -10.69 6.11 11.24
N GLY A 71 -11.70 6.28 12.11
CA GLY A 71 -11.52 6.92 13.41
C GLY A 71 -10.71 6.09 14.42
N GLU A 72 -11.08 4.84 14.66
CA GLU A 72 -10.33 3.92 15.51
C GLU A 72 -10.48 2.52 14.92
N LEU A 73 -9.37 1.91 14.51
CA LEU A 73 -9.33 0.46 14.32
C LEU A 73 -9.30 -0.14 15.73
N ALA A 74 -10.39 -0.79 16.15
CA ALA A 74 -10.45 -1.43 17.45
C ALA A 74 -9.29 -2.43 17.55
N ALA A 75 -8.27 -2.09 18.34
CA ALA A 75 -7.18 -2.99 18.67
C ALA A 75 -7.72 -4.08 19.62
N GLU A 76 -8.48 -5.03 19.09
CA GLU A 76 -8.95 -6.18 19.85
C GLU A 76 -7.88 -7.28 19.77
N GLY A 77 -6.98 -7.31 20.76
CA GLY A 77 -6.20 -8.51 21.10
C GLY A 77 -4.72 -8.27 21.38
N GLU A 78 -4.38 -8.20 22.68
CA GLU A 78 -3.14 -8.74 23.23
C GLU A 78 -3.09 -10.27 23.10
#